data_AF-A0A6N4T765-F1
#
_entry.id   AF-A0A6N4T765-F1
#
_cell.length_a   1.000
_cell.length_b   1.000
_cell.length_c   1.000
_cell.angle_alpha   90.00
_cell.angle_beta   90.00
_cell.angle_gamma   90.00
#
_symmetry.space_group_name_H-M   'P 1'
#
loop_
_entity.id
_entity.type
_entity.pdbx_description
1 polymer ?
#
loop_
_entity_poly.entity_id
_entity_poly.type
_entity_poly.pdbx_seq_one_letter_code
_entity_poly.pdbx_strand_id
1 'polypeptide(L)'
;MSSRVETRIERTPTMHYKNYDIFVIAFPRKDGHWFASGEVQKFGAQGLEIAQQFSGPFKAKSETDAKLAVIRDAKMKIDAILASLE
;
A
#
# COMPACT_ATOMS: atom_id res chain seq x y z
N MET A 1 23.83 21.40 -19.04
CA MET A 1 22.70 21.37 -18.10
C MET A 1 22.05 20.00 -18.20
N SER A 2 22.30 19.10 -17.25
CA SER A 2 21.68 17.77 -17.23
C SER A 2 20.38 17.90 -16.45
N SER A 3 19.25 17.98 -17.16
CA SER A 3 17.94 17.80 -16.56
C SER A 3 17.84 16.36 -16.09
N ARG A 4 18.05 16.12 -14.80
CA ARG A 4 17.60 14.89 -14.14
C ARG A 4 16.10 14.84 -14.40
N VAL A 5 15.69 13.99 -15.34
CA VAL A 5 14.32 13.52 -15.41
C VAL A 5 14.13 12.75 -14.12
N GLU A 6 13.60 13.41 -13.11
CA GLU A 6 12.95 12.74 -11.99
C GLU A 6 11.78 12.01 -12.60
N THR A 7 12.02 10.77 -13.02
CA THR A 7 10.96 9.85 -13.39
C THR A 7 10.13 9.68 -12.13
N ARG A 8 9.11 10.53 -11.95
CA ARG A 8 8.00 10.25 -11.04
C ARG A 8 7.46 8.91 -11.55
N ILE A 9 7.80 7.84 -10.84
CA ILE A 9 7.08 6.59 -11.01
C ILE A 9 5.67 6.93 -10.54
N GLU A 10 4.78 7.26 -11.47
CA GLU A 10 3.36 7.40 -11.20
C GLU A 10 2.84 6.01 -10.83
N ARG A 11 2.98 5.67 -9.55
CA ARG A 11 2.26 4.55 -8.98
C ARG A 11 0.84 5.05 -8.78
N THR A 12 -0.12 4.46 -9.49
CA THR A 12 -1.54 4.72 -9.20
C THR A 12 -1.89 4.00 -7.90
N PRO A 13 -2.37 4.71 -6.86
CA PRO A 13 -2.77 4.07 -5.62
C PRO A 13 -3.99 3.19 -5.86
N THR A 14 -4.05 2.07 -5.15
CA THR A 14 -5.24 1.22 -5.14
C THR A 14 -6.40 1.92 -4.43
N MET A 15 -6.10 2.77 -3.43
CA MET A 15 -7.09 3.52 -2.65
C MET A 15 -6.47 4.76 -2.02
N HIS A 16 -7.25 5.83 -1.87
CA HIS A 16 -6.99 6.92 -0.94
C HIS A 16 -7.77 6.73 0.37
N TYR A 17 -7.13 7.02 1.51
CA TYR A 17 -7.73 6.95 2.84
C TYR A 17 -7.09 7.95 3.80
N LYS A 18 -7.88 8.90 4.34
CA LYS A 18 -7.46 9.88 5.37
C LYS A 18 -6.11 10.57 5.09
N ASN A 19 -5.94 11.08 3.87
CA ASN A 19 -4.70 11.74 3.40
C ASN A 19 -3.50 10.78 3.23
N TYR A 20 -3.77 9.49 3.08
CA TYR A 20 -2.79 8.47 2.70
C TYR A 20 -3.21 7.72 1.44
N ASP A 21 -2.22 7.34 0.66
CA ASP A 21 -2.29 6.53 -0.53
C ASP A 21 -1.92 5.10 -0.16
N ILE A 22 -2.81 4.15 -0.47
CA ILE A 22 -2.60 2.73 -0.21
C ILE A 22 -2.32 2.04 -1.54
N PHE A 23 -1.15 1.40 -1.62
CA PHE A 23 -0.73 0.61 -2.77
C PHE A 23 -0.81 -0.87 -2.41
N VAL A 24 -1.50 -1.65 -3.24
CA VAL A 24 -1.67 -3.09 -3.00
C VAL A 24 -1.18 -3.87 -4.21
N ILE A 25 -0.30 -4.83 -3.94
CA ILE A 25 0.18 -5.78 -4.94
C ILE A 25 -0.31 -7.16 -4.51
N ALA A 26 -1.00 -7.85 -5.42
CA ALA A 26 -1.44 -9.23 -5.23
C ALA A 26 -0.87 -10.12 -6.33
N PHE A 27 -0.49 -11.34 -5.98
CA PHE A 27 0.03 -12.32 -6.91
C PHE A 27 -0.44 -13.74 -6.55
N PRO A 28 -0.79 -14.56 -7.55
CA PRO A 28 -1.19 -15.94 -7.31
C PRO A 28 0.04 -16.80 -6.96
N ARG A 29 -0.18 -17.88 -6.21
CA ARG A 29 0.83 -18.90 -5.93
C ARG A 29 0.39 -20.28 -6.39
N LYS A 30 1.38 -21.17 -6.56
CA LYS A 30 1.20 -22.54 -7.05
C LYS A 30 0.31 -23.41 -6.17
N ASP A 31 0.08 -23.01 -4.92
CA ASP A 31 -0.79 -23.69 -3.95
C ASP A 31 -2.28 -23.30 -4.09
N GLY A 32 -2.66 -22.62 -5.17
CA GLY A 32 -4.03 -22.19 -5.44
C GLY A 32 -4.48 -20.99 -4.59
N HIS A 33 -3.57 -20.35 -3.87
CA HIS A 33 -3.86 -19.18 -3.05
C HIS A 33 -3.29 -17.91 -3.65
N TRP A 34 -3.82 -16.79 -3.18
CA TRP A 34 -3.36 -15.45 -3.50
C TRP A 34 -2.62 -14.86 -2.32
N PHE A 35 -1.50 -14.21 -2.61
CA PHE A 35 -0.73 -13.44 -1.65
C PHE A 35 -0.84 -11.97 -2.02
N ALA A 36 -1.04 -11.12 -1.02
CA ALA A 36 -1.00 -9.68 -1.23
C ALA A 36 -0.18 -8.98 -0.15
N SER A 37 0.49 -7.90 -0.53
CA SER A 37 1.21 -6.99 0.35
C SER A 37 0.86 -5.56 0.01
N GLY A 38 1.06 -4.64 0.95
CA GLY A 38 0.79 -3.23 0.70
C GLY A 38 1.75 -2.27 1.35
N GLU A 39 1.80 -1.09 0.75
CA GLU A 39 2.57 0.06 1.18
C GLU A 39 1.61 1.24 1.35
N VAL A 40 1.94 2.14 2.26
CA VAL A 40 1.20 3.40 2.43
C VAL A 40 2.14 4.58 2.31
N GLN A 41 1.60 5.70 1.83
CA GLN A 41 2.33 6.94 1.63
C GLN A 41 1.40 8.11 1.97
N LYS A 42 1.91 9.19 2.56
CA LYS A 42 1.09 10.41 2.71
C LYS A 42 0.77 11.00 1.33
N PHE A 43 -0.47 11.45 1.15
CA PHE A 43 -0.89 12.11 -0.08
C PHE A 43 0.03 13.29 -0.42
N GLY A 44 0.50 13.33 -1.66
CA GLY A 44 1.42 14.36 -2.13
C GLY A 44 2.89 14.18 -1.73
N ALA A 45 3.25 13.12 -0.98
CA ALA A 45 4.66 12.82 -0.71
C ALA A 45 5.40 12.45 -2.02
N GLN A 46 6.70 12.74 -2.09
CA GLN A 46 7.53 12.51 -3.28
C GLN A 46 8.29 11.17 -3.22
N GLY A 47 7.63 10.09 -2.79
CA GLY A 47 8.22 8.75 -2.75
C GLY A 47 9.35 8.51 -1.74
N LEU A 48 9.73 9.52 -0.93
CA LEU A 48 10.74 9.40 0.13
C LEU A 48 10.16 9.02 1.51
N GLU A 49 8.86 9.25 1.74
CA GLU A 49 8.12 8.82 2.95
C GLU A 49 7.34 7.50 2.70
N ILE A 50 7.90 6.59 1.90
CA ILE A 50 7.29 5.29 1.69
C ILE A 50 7.56 4.45 2.94
N ALA A 51 6.51 4.16 3.71
CA ALA A 51 6.57 3.11 4.71
C ALA A 51 6.62 1.77 3.97
N GLN A 52 7.83 1.33 3.60
CA GLN A 52 8.02 0.02 2.98
C GLN A 52 7.46 -1.05 3.92
N GLN A 53 6.66 -1.95 3.36
CA GLN A 53 6.04 -3.09 4.08
C GLN A 53 5.08 -2.70 5.21
N PHE A 54 4.26 -1.68 4.99
CA PHE A 54 3.23 -1.28 5.96
C PHE A 54 2.24 -2.39 6.28
N SER A 55 1.91 -3.26 5.31
CA SER A 55 0.99 -4.38 5.48
C SER A 55 1.61 -5.71 5.04
N GLY A 56 1.49 -6.72 5.92
CA GLY A 56 2.12 -8.03 5.77
C GLY A 56 1.58 -8.86 4.60
N PRO A 57 2.20 -10.02 4.29
CA PRO A 57 1.70 -10.92 3.27
C PRO A 57 0.42 -11.62 3.74
N PHE A 58 -0.72 -11.31 3.12
CA PHE A 58 -2.00 -11.96 3.39
C PHE A 58 -2.25 -13.09 2.39
N LYS A 59 -2.49 -14.30 2.90
CA LYS A 59 -2.87 -15.47 2.11
C LYS A 59 -4.39 -15.59 2.05
N ALA A 60 -4.97 -15.64 0.86
CA ALA A 60 -6.41 -15.81 0.67
C ALA A 60 -6.75 -16.75 -0.51
N LYS A 61 -8.03 -17.13 -0.64
CA LYS A 61 -8.51 -18.00 -1.73
C LYS A 61 -8.74 -17.26 -3.05
N SER A 62 -8.84 -15.94 -3.01
CA SER A 62 -9.04 -15.08 -4.18
C SER A 62 -8.14 -13.85 -4.14
N GLU A 63 -7.86 -13.28 -5.31
CA GLU A 63 -7.12 -12.02 -5.44
C GLU A 63 -7.78 -10.91 -4.63
N THR A 64 -9.11 -10.79 -4.75
CA THR A 64 -9.93 -9.80 -4.08
C THR A 64 -9.81 -9.90 -2.56
N ASP A 65 -9.90 -11.11 -2.01
CA ASP A 65 -9.80 -11.31 -0.56
C ASP A 65 -8.40 -10.96 -0.04
N ALA A 66 -7.35 -11.30 -0.78
CA ALA A 66 -5.99 -10.95 -0.42
C ALA A 66 -5.80 -9.42 -0.43
N LYS A 67 -6.29 -8.72 -1.45
CA LYS A 67 -6.25 -7.26 -1.53
C LYS A 67 -7.05 -6.59 -0.41
N LEU A 68 -8.25 -7.08 -0.13
CA LEU A 68 -9.10 -6.54 0.94
C LEU A 68 -8.45 -6.71 2.32
N ALA A 69 -7.75 -7.82 2.56
CA ALA A 69 -7.02 -8.04 3.81
C ALA A 69 -5.91 -7.00 4.01
N VAL A 70 -5.12 -6.72 2.95
CA VAL A 70 -4.12 -5.63 2.96
C VAL A 70 -4.77 -4.27 3.24
N ILE A 71 -5.86 -3.94 2.55
CA ILE A 71 -6.54 -2.64 2.70
C ILE A 71 -7.07 -2.46 4.13
N ARG A 72 -7.63 -3.51 4.74
CA ARG A 72 -8.13 -3.46 6.12
C ARG A 72 -6.99 -3.22 7.12
N ASP A 73 -5.89 -3.96 6.98
CA ASP A 73 -4.71 -3.80 7.82
C ASP A 73 -4.10 -2.39 7.69
N ALA A 74 -3.97 -1.88 6.47
CA ALA A 74 -3.48 -0.54 6.20
C ALA A 74 -4.37 0.54 6.85
N LYS A 75 -5.69 0.42 6.76
CA LYS A 75 -6.63 1.35 7.40
C LYS A 75 -6.47 1.36 8.92
N MET A 76 -6.42 0.18 9.57
CA MET A 76 -6.26 0.10 11.02
C MET A 76 -4.96 0.76 11.50
N LYS A 77 -3.86 0.57 10.77
CA LYS A 77 -2.57 1.18 11.11
C LYS A 77 -2.54 2.69 10.86
N ILE A 78 -3.18 3.17 9.78
CA ILE A 78 -3.37 4.61 9.54
C ILE A 78 -4.18 5.22 10.69
N ASP A 79 -5.27 4.58 11.09
CA ASP A 79 -6.12 5.03 12.20
C ASP A 79 -5.33 5.09 13.52
N ALA A 80 -4.50 4.08 13.81
CA ALA A 80 -3.65 4.05 15.00
C ALA A 80 -2.60 5.18 15.00
N ILE A 81 -1.98 5.47 13.84
CA ILE A 81 -1.04 6.59 13.70
C ILE A 81 -1.75 7.91 13.95
N LEU A 82 -2.91 8.12 13.33
CA LEU A 82 -3.67 9.36 13.48
C LEU A 82 -4.15 9.57 14.92
N ALA A 83 -4.62 8.52 15.58
CA ALA A 83 -5.02 8.58 16.99
C ALA A 83 -3.84 8.85 17.94
N SER A 84 -2.61 8.46 17.57
CA SER A 84 -1.41 8.75 18.39
C SER A 84 -0.90 10.19 18.28
N LEU A 85 -1.46 10.97 17.36
CA LEU A 85 -1.11 12.38 17.13
C LEU A 85 -2.10 13.36 17.78
N GLU A 86 -3.18 12.85 18.39
CA GLU A 86 -4.18 13.59 19.19
C GLU A 86 -3.79 13.61 20.69
#